data_AF-E7RF91-F1
#
_entry.id   AF-E7RF91-F1
#
_cell.length_a   1.000
_cell.length_b   1.000
_cell.length_c   1.000
_cell.angle_alpha   90.00
_cell.angle_beta   90.00
_cell.angle_gamma   90.00
#
_symmetry.space_group_name_H-M   'P 1'
#
loop_
_entity.id
_entity.type
_entity.pdbx_description
1 polymer ?
#
loop_
_entity_poly.entity_id
_entity_poly.type
_entity_poly.pdbx_seq_one_letter_code
_entity_poly.pdbx_strand_id
1 'polypeptide(L)'
;MINSVEGKNFKVTPLFHYIQRQAEAAGLYVHWANAKETLQLFENEESLRLGKRYIGAIQYEGSNKHLEKEPDKVSLRFKRSNLADYLRANLEKVTTFRRDKNIGPAINTSAESIAFKFHRLEKDEEETIKEIFSVVEKHYSSE
;
A
#
# COMPACT_ATOMS: atom_id res chain seq x y z
N MET A 1 2.23 13.37 31.18
CA MET A 1 2.79 12.05 31.55
C MET A 1 2.80 11.20 30.30
N ILE A 2 4.00 10.92 29.77
CA ILE A 2 4.18 10.09 28.59
C ILE A 2 4.25 8.66 29.11
N ASN A 3 3.19 7.88 28.90
CA ASN A 3 3.26 6.44 29.14
C ASN A 3 4.16 5.84 28.06
N SER A 4 5.43 5.67 28.44
CA SER A 4 6.42 4.91 27.70
C SER A 4 5.96 3.45 27.69
N VAL A 5 5.43 2.99 26.56
CA VAL A 5 5.30 1.56 26.30
C VAL A 5 6.65 1.10 25.76
N GLU A 6 7.46 0.53 26.64
CA GLU A 6 8.65 -0.23 26.28
C GLU A 6 8.25 -1.38 25.34
N GLY A 7 8.53 -1.19 24.06
CA GLY A 7 8.50 -2.24 23.04
C GLY A 7 9.44 -1.80 21.94
N LYS A 8 10.53 -2.56 21.72
CA LYS A 8 11.58 -2.33 20.71
C LYS A 8 11.06 -1.48 19.54
N ASN A 9 11.69 -0.33 19.32
CA ASN A 9 11.36 0.64 18.26
C ASN A 9 11.09 -0.08 16.92
N PHE A 10 9.81 -0.19 16.54
CA PHE A 10 9.43 -0.65 15.22
C PHE A 10 9.99 0.34 14.19
N LYS A 11 11.00 -0.07 13.43
CA LYS A 11 11.68 0.79 12.47
C LYS A 11 11.00 0.68 11.11
N VAL A 12 10.42 1.77 10.65
CA VAL A 12 9.87 1.86 9.30
C VAL A 12 11.04 1.81 8.30
N THR A 13 11.00 0.84 7.38
CA THR A 13 11.99 0.68 6.32
C THR A 13 11.92 1.83 5.30
N PRO A 14 13.04 2.17 4.63
CA PRO A 14 13.04 3.17 3.55
C PRO A 14 12.02 2.88 2.45
N LEU A 15 11.83 1.61 2.08
CA LEU A 15 10.85 1.16 1.09
C LEU A 15 9.41 1.50 1.51
N PHE A 16 9.03 1.18 2.76
CA PHE A 16 7.68 1.46 3.25
C PHE A 16 7.40 2.96 3.31
N HIS A 17 8.36 3.74 3.81
CA HIS A 17 8.24 5.20 3.84
C HIS A 17 8.23 5.82 2.44
N TYR A 18 8.96 5.22 1.49
CA TYR A 18 8.92 5.65 0.09
C TYR A 18 7.52 5.44 -0.53
N ILE A 19 6.93 4.26 -0.36
CA ILE A 19 5.57 3.97 -0.87
C ILE A 19 4.55 4.90 -0.21
N GLN A 20 4.66 5.16 1.09
CA GLN A 20 3.80 6.14 1.79
C GLN A 20 3.89 7.52 1.13
N ARG A 21 5.10 8.06 0.95
CA ARG A 21 5.27 9.40 0.36
C ARG A 21 4.73 9.49 -1.06
N GLN A 22 4.85 8.41 -1.85
CA GLN A 22 4.29 8.37 -3.19
C GLN A 22 2.75 8.32 -3.17
N ALA A 23 2.15 7.64 -2.19
CA ALA A 23 0.70 7.67 -2.00
C ALA A 23 0.19 9.07 -1.64
N GLU A 24 0.84 9.74 -0.69
CA GLU A 24 0.52 11.11 -0.28
C GLU A 24 0.69 12.09 -1.46
N ALA A 25 1.79 11.97 -2.21
CA ALA A 25 2.05 12.80 -3.39
C ALA A 25 1.00 12.59 -4.51
N ALA A 26 0.44 11.38 -4.63
CA ALA A 26 -0.64 11.08 -5.58
C ALA A 26 -2.03 11.54 -5.09
N GLY A 27 -2.11 12.26 -3.97
CA GLY A 27 -3.35 12.82 -3.43
C GLY A 27 -4.12 11.91 -2.48
N LEU A 28 -3.59 10.74 -2.12
CA LEU A 28 -4.26 9.83 -1.18
C LEU A 28 -4.05 10.28 0.27
N TYR A 29 -5.09 10.10 1.08
CA TYR A 29 -4.97 10.23 2.52
C TYR A 29 -4.50 8.92 3.15
N VAL A 30 -3.43 8.99 3.94
CA VAL A 30 -2.76 7.83 4.52
C VAL A 30 -3.01 7.78 6.04
N HIS A 31 -3.54 6.66 6.53
CA HIS A 31 -3.95 6.51 7.92
C HIS A 31 -3.39 5.25 8.58
N TRP A 32 -2.88 5.37 9.81
CA TRP A 32 -2.43 4.23 10.62
C TRP A 32 -3.63 3.54 11.29
N ALA A 33 -4.02 2.38 10.77
CA ALA A 33 -5.15 1.63 11.31
C ALA A 33 -4.73 0.79 12.53
N ASN A 34 -4.60 1.41 13.71
CA ASN A 34 -4.33 0.81 15.03
C ASN A 34 -3.13 -0.16 15.16
N ALA A 35 -2.42 -0.45 14.07
CA ALA A 35 -1.29 -1.34 13.99
C ALA A 35 -0.16 -0.65 13.22
N LYS A 36 1.05 -0.62 13.80
CA LYS A 36 2.25 0.00 13.21
C LYS A 36 2.74 -0.67 11.91
N GLU A 37 2.05 -1.71 11.46
CA GLU A 37 2.48 -2.58 10.36
C GLU A 37 1.65 -2.35 9.09
N THR A 38 0.56 -1.60 9.19
CA THR A 38 -0.38 -1.38 8.09
C THR A 38 -0.84 0.07 8.05
N LEU A 39 -0.62 0.71 6.91
CA LEU A 39 -1.24 1.98 6.53
C LEU A 39 -2.43 1.69 5.63
N GLN A 40 -3.57 2.30 5.93
CA GLN A 40 -4.74 2.33 5.07
C GLN A 40 -4.69 3.57 4.17
N LEU A 41 -5.13 3.40 2.93
CA LEU A 41 -5.19 4.44 1.91
C LEU A 41 -6.65 4.81 1.65
N PHE A 42 -6.97 6.08 1.77
CA PHE A 42 -8.28 6.66 1.49
C PHE A 42 -8.15 7.68 0.36
N GLU A 43 -9.26 7.95 -0.34
CA GLU A 43 -9.31 8.96 -1.40
C GLU A 43 -8.92 10.34 -0.86
N ASN A 44 -9.39 10.68 0.33
CA ASN A 44 -9.11 11.91 1.05
C ASN A 44 -9.47 11.76 2.54
N GLU A 45 -9.11 12.74 3.36
CA GLU A 45 -9.39 12.74 4.80
C GLU A 45 -10.90 12.67 5.10
N GLU A 46 -11.71 13.36 4.29
CA GLU A 46 -13.16 13.36 4.45
C GLU A 46 -13.75 11.96 4.27
N SER A 47 -13.22 11.16 3.35
CA SER A 47 -13.65 9.78 3.13
C SER A 47 -13.46 8.92 4.39
N LEU A 48 -12.35 9.09 5.10
CA LEU A 48 -12.14 8.45 6.40
C LEU A 48 -13.17 8.94 7.43
N ARG A 49 -13.35 10.27 7.54
CA ARG A 49 -14.27 10.89 8.50
C ARG A 49 -15.72 10.43 8.32
N LEU A 50 -16.14 10.23 7.08
CA LEU A 50 -17.48 9.74 6.72
C LEU A 50 -17.62 8.21 6.83
N GLY A 51 -16.57 7.50 7.24
CA GLY A 51 -16.59 6.05 7.37
C GLY A 51 -16.62 5.30 6.04
N LYS A 52 -16.18 5.93 4.93
CA LYS A 52 -15.99 5.21 3.66
C LYS A 52 -14.93 4.14 3.83
N ARG A 53 -14.99 3.11 2.97
CA ARG A 53 -13.99 2.04 2.97
C ARG A 53 -12.67 2.54 2.38
N TYR A 54 -11.55 2.11 2.94
CA TYR A 54 -10.23 2.35 2.35
C TYR A 54 -10.13 1.71 0.96
N ILE A 55 -9.42 2.35 0.05
CA ILE A 55 -9.21 1.85 -1.32
C ILE A 55 -8.00 0.94 -1.41
N GLY A 56 -7.05 1.05 -0.47
CA GLY A 56 -5.84 0.26 -0.45
C GLY A 56 -5.11 0.26 0.90
N ALA A 57 -3.98 -0.43 0.93
CA ALA A 57 -3.12 -0.47 2.11
C ALA A 57 -1.65 -0.69 1.74
N ILE A 58 -0.75 -0.20 2.59
CA ILE A 58 0.68 -0.52 2.60
C ILE A 58 0.92 -1.37 3.85
N GLN A 59 1.37 -2.60 3.67
CA GLN A 59 1.50 -3.56 4.76
C GLN A 59 2.83 -4.32 4.69
N TYR A 60 3.50 -4.50 5.81
CA TYR A 60 4.60 -5.46 5.90
C TYR A 60 4.10 -6.90 5.85
N GLU A 61 4.75 -7.76 5.06
CA GLU A 61 4.46 -9.20 5.05
C GLU A 61 5.45 -9.99 5.92
N GLY A 62 5.04 -11.17 6.40
CA GLY A 62 5.89 -12.03 7.26
C GLY A 62 5.99 -11.55 8.71
N SER A 63 5.02 -10.72 9.12
CA SER A 63 5.12 -9.69 10.15
C SER A 63 5.01 -10.21 11.60
N ASN A 64 4.68 -11.49 11.82
CA ASN A 64 4.44 -12.01 13.18
C ASN A 64 5.72 -12.12 14.05
N LYS A 65 6.90 -11.77 13.51
CA LYS A 65 8.20 -11.88 14.18
C LYS A 65 9.08 -10.63 14.04
N HIS A 66 8.51 -9.43 13.95
CA HIS A 66 9.31 -8.18 13.82
C HIS A 66 10.31 -7.93 14.94
N LEU A 67 10.12 -8.57 16.10
CA LEU A 67 11.05 -8.51 17.23
C LEU A 67 12.31 -9.39 17.02
N GLU A 68 12.26 -10.30 16.02
CA GLU A 68 13.30 -11.26 15.66
C GLU A 68 13.96 -10.95 14.30
N LYS A 69 13.23 -10.38 13.33
CA LYS A 69 13.75 -10.03 12.00
C LYS A 69 13.11 -8.74 11.48
N GLU A 70 13.91 -7.85 10.89
CA GLU A 70 13.35 -6.72 10.14
C GLU A 70 12.49 -7.23 8.97
N PRO A 71 11.30 -6.67 8.74
CA PRO A 71 10.46 -7.09 7.64
C PRO A 71 11.14 -6.76 6.30
N ASP A 72 11.28 -7.78 5.47
CA ASP A 72 12.00 -7.71 4.18
C ASP A 72 11.05 -7.54 2.98
N LYS A 73 9.75 -7.38 3.24
CA LYS A 73 8.72 -7.34 2.21
C LYS A 73 7.62 -6.36 2.56
N VAL A 74 7.32 -5.47 1.62
CA VAL A 74 6.20 -4.53 1.69
C VAL A 74 5.20 -4.87 0.59
N SER A 75 3.94 -5.00 0.97
CA SER A 75 2.81 -5.20 0.08
C SER A 75 2.03 -3.90 -0.04
N LEU A 76 1.98 -3.36 -1.26
CA LEU A 76 1.03 -2.32 -1.65
C LEU A 76 -0.17 -3.01 -2.28
N ARG A 77 -1.37 -2.80 -1.73
CA ARG A 77 -2.59 -3.48 -2.20
C ARG A 77 -3.73 -2.52 -2.38
N PHE A 78 -4.56 -2.77 -3.38
CA PHE A 78 -5.78 -2.01 -3.66
C PHE A 78 -6.98 -2.96 -3.70
N LYS A 79 -8.03 -2.66 -2.91
CA LYS A 79 -9.24 -3.49 -2.78
C LYS A 79 -10.12 -3.31 -4.00
N ARG A 80 -10.24 -4.33 -4.85
CA ARG A 80 -10.96 -4.24 -6.14
C ARG A 80 -12.39 -3.72 -6.01
N SER A 81 -13.08 -4.10 -4.93
CA SER A 81 -14.47 -3.70 -4.66
C SER A 81 -14.64 -2.23 -4.28
N ASN A 82 -13.55 -1.57 -3.88
CA ASN A 82 -13.57 -0.20 -3.36
C ASN A 82 -12.94 0.80 -4.34
N LEU A 83 -12.48 0.34 -5.51
CA LEU A 83 -11.90 1.19 -6.54
C LEU A 83 -12.96 1.62 -7.55
N ALA A 84 -12.87 2.86 -8.03
CA ALA A 84 -13.57 3.27 -9.24
C ALA A 84 -13.14 2.42 -10.45
N ASP A 85 -14.05 2.17 -11.39
CA ASP A 85 -13.80 1.25 -12.52
C ASP A 85 -12.59 1.67 -13.37
N TYR A 86 -12.41 2.97 -13.61
CA TYR A 86 -11.27 3.50 -14.36
C TYR A 86 -9.94 3.27 -13.62
N LEU A 87 -9.90 3.56 -12.31
CA LEU A 87 -8.72 3.32 -11.48
C LEU A 87 -8.38 1.83 -11.43
N ARG A 88 -9.38 0.98 -11.20
CA ARG A 88 -9.21 -0.48 -11.19
C ARG A 88 -8.62 -0.97 -12.52
N ALA A 89 -9.24 -0.61 -13.64
CA ALA A 89 -8.83 -1.08 -14.96
C ALA A 89 -7.39 -0.68 -15.31
N ASN A 90 -6.93 0.50 -14.88
CA ASN A 90 -5.56 0.93 -15.14
C ASN A 90 -4.55 0.32 -14.17
N LEU A 91 -4.89 0.15 -12.89
CA LEU A 91 -4.05 -0.60 -11.95
C LEU A 91 -3.88 -2.06 -12.37
N GLU A 92 -4.90 -2.68 -12.98
CA GLU A 92 -4.79 -4.06 -13.48
C GLU A 92 -3.84 -4.22 -14.67
N LYS A 93 -3.48 -3.14 -15.37
CA LYS A 93 -2.50 -3.18 -16.46
C LYS A 93 -1.06 -3.19 -15.96
N VAL A 94 -0.82 -2.72 -14.73
CA VAL A 94 0.51 -2.82 -14.10
C VAL A 94 0.73 -4.28 -13.68
N THR A 95 1.73 -4.92 -14.29
CA THR A 95 2.03 -6.34 -14.06
C THR A 95 3.34 -6.57 -13.33
N THR A 96 4.28 -5.63 -13.45
CA THR A 96 5.58 -5.68 -12.77
C THR A 96 5.38 -5.68 -11.26
N PHE A 97 6.06 -6.59 -10.56
CA PHE A 97 5.89 -6.85 -9.11
C PHE A 97 4.46 -7.24 -8.65
N ARG A 98 3.50 -7.45 -9.55
CA ARG A 98 2.13 -7.83 -9.19
C ARG A 98 2.10 -9.27 -8.66
N ARG A 99 1.50 -9.44 -7.49
CA ARG A 99 1.30 -10.71 -6.79
C ARG A 99 0.03 -10.67 -5.94
N ASP A 100 -1.10 -10.89 -6.60
CA ASP A 100 -2.46 -10.79 -6.03
C ASP A 100 -2.72 -11.83 -4.93
N LYS A 101 -2.03 -12.98 -4.98
CA LYS A 101 -2.07 -14.04 -3.94
C LYS A 101 -0.67 -14.52 -3.59
N ASN A 102 -0.53 -15.11 -2.40
CA ASN A 102 0.73 -15.72 -1.95
C ASN A 102 1.08 -16.99 -2.75
N ILE A 103 0.06 -17.74 -3.15
CA ILE A 103 0.15 -19.04 -3.82
C ILE A 103 -0.61 -18.97 -5.14
N GLY A 104 -0.09 -19.66 -6.17
CA GLY A 104 -0.67 -19.74 -7.49
C GLY A 104 -0.10 -18.68 -8.45
N PRO A 105 -0.82 -18.36 -9.55
CA PRO A 105 -0.35 -17.36 -10.50
C PRO A 105 -0.23 -15.99 -9.83
N ALA A 106 0.79 -15.24 -10.23
CA ALA A 106 1.06 -13.91 -9.69
C ALA A 106 -0.11 -12.95 -9.93
N ILE A 107 -0.74 -13.04 -11.10
CA ILE A 107 -1.92 -12.27 -11.47
C ILE A 107 -3.15 -13.15 -11.27
N ASN A 108 -4.08 -12.69 -10.42
CA ASN A 108 -5.35 -13.36 -10.17
C ASN A 108 -6.47 -12.31 -10.09
N THR A 109 -7.19 -12.14 -11.19
CA THR A 109 -8.29 -11.18 -11.32
C THR A 109 -9.48 -11.50 -10.42
N SER A 110 -9.59 -12.73 -9.91
CA SER A 110 -10.60 -13.13 -8.94
C SER A 110 -10.17 -12.91 -7.48
N ALA A 111 -8.96 -12.41 -7.21
CA ALA A 111 -8.52 -12.09 -5.87
C ALA A 111 -9.25 -10.83 -5.34
N GLU A 112 -9.28 -10.64 -4.03
CA GLU A 112 -9.92 -9.45 -3.43
C GLU A 112 -9.16 -8.15 -3.76
N SER A 113 -7.83 -8.23 -3.86
CA SER A 113 -6.96 -7.08 -4.06
C SER A 113 -6.04 -7.24 -5.26
N ILE A 114 -5.81 -6.14 -5.96
CA ILE A 114 -4.63 -5.99 -6.84
C ILE A 114 -3.47 -5.73 -5.89
N ALA A 115 -2.45 -6.58 -5.87
CA ALA A 115 -1.35 -6.44 -4.91
C ALA A 115 0.00 -6.43 -5.61
N PHE A 116 0.88 -5.56 -5.15
CA PHE A 116 2.27 -5.43 -5.60
C PHE A 116 3.19 -5.68 -4.40
N LYS A 117 4.26 -6.43 -4.61
CA LYS A 117 5.14 -6.87 -3.53
C LYS A 117 6.58 -6.52 -3.82
N PHE A 118 7.16 -5.75 -2.92
CA PHE A 118 8.50 -5.18 -3.05
C PHE A 118 9.38 -5.66 -1.89
N HIS A 119 10.66 -5.89 -2.16
CA HIS A 119 11.62 -6.33 -1.14
C HIS A 119 12.65 -5.27 -0.80
N ARG A 120 12.93 -4.38 -1.75
CA ARG A 120 13.95 -3.35 -1.68
C ARG A 120 13.57 -2.17 -2.55
N LEU A 121 14.30 -1.08 -2.39
CA LEU A 121 14.14 0.13 -3.19
C LEU A 121 15.29 0.20 -4.20
N GLU A 122 15.17 -0.58 -5.27
CA GLU A 122 16.05 -0.49 -6.44
C GLU A 122 15.30 0.18 -7.60
N LYS A 123 15.99 0.40 -8.71
CA LYS A 123 15.49 1.16 -9.86
C LYS A 123 14.13 0.64 -10.36
N ASP A 124 13.99 -0.67 -10.55
CA ASP A 124 12.78 -1.27 -11.09
C ASP A 124 11.59 -1.14 -10.12
N GLU A 125 11.82 -1.33 -8.82
CA GLU A 125 10.81 -1.09 -7.79
C GLU A 125 10.40 0.39 -7.74
N GLU A 126 11.36 1.32 -7.78
CA GLU A 126 11.06 2.76 -7.82
C GLU A 126 10.22 3.15 -9.04
N GLU A 127 10.61 2.69 -10.23
CA GLU A 127 9.90 2.95 -11.47
C GLU A 127 8.47 2.37 -11.44
N THR A 128 8.32 1.15 -10.94
CA THR A 128 6.99 0.52 -10.82
C THR A 128 6.12 1.23 -9.78
N ILE A 129 6.67 1.62 -8.63
CA ILE A 129 5.94 2.36 -7.61
C ILE A 129 5.46 3.71 -8.18
N LYS A 130 6.34 4.43 -8.90
CA LYS A 130 5.97 5.68 -9.59
C LYS A 130 4.88 5.44 -10.65
N GLU A 131 4.98 4.37 -11.43
CA GLU A 131 3.95 4.01 -12.43
C GLU A 131 2.59 3.81 -11.75
N ILE A 132 2.53 3.01 -10.67
CA ILE A 132 1.31 2.76 -9.90
C ILE A 132 0.71 4.07 -9.40
N PHE A 133 1.51 4.94 -8.78
CA PHE A 133 1.01 6.19 -8.22
C PHE A 133 0.71 7.25 -9.28
N SER A 134 1.31 7.19 -10.47
CA SER A 134 0.90 8.02 -11.61
C SER A 134 -0.51 7.66 -12.11
N VAL A 135 -0.90 6.38 -11.99
CA VAL A 135 -2.27 5.93 -12.31
C VAL A 135 -3.26 6.48 -11.28
N VAL A 136 -2.88 6.47 -10.00
CA VAL A 136 -3.67 7.03 -8.90
C VAL A 136 -3.83 8.54 -9.07
N GLU A 137 -2.72 9.26 -9.27
CA GLU A 137 -2.68 10.71 -9.46
C GLU A 137 -3.59 11.12 -10.62
N LYS A 138 -3.47 10.48 -11.79
CA LYS A 138 -4.35 10.78 -12.94
C LYS A 138 -5.84 10.63 -12.62
N HIS A 139 -6.22 9.71 -11.72
CA HIS A 139 -7.61 9.55 -11.33
C HIS A 139 -8.12 10.71 -10.45
N TYR A 140 -7.28 11.20 -9.53
CA TYR A 140 -7.67 12.24 -8.55
C TYR A 140 -7.27 13.67 -8.94
N SER A 141 -6.41 13.85 -9.96
CA SER A 141 -6.05 15.15 -10.54
C SER A 141 -6.90 15.55 -11.75
N SER A 142 -7.89 14.74 -12.14
CA SER A 142 -8.79 15.03 -13.27
C SER A 142 -10.10 15.73 -12.85
N GLU A 143 -10.13 16.38 -11.69
CA GLU A 143 -11.23 17.25 -11.23
C GLU A 143 -10.88 18.74 -11.37
#